data_AF-A0A9E5TI67-F1
#
_entry.id   AF-A0A9E5TI67-F1
#
_cell.length_a   1.000
_cell.length_b   1.000
_cell.length_c   1.000
_cell.angle_alpha   90.00
_cell.angle_beta   90.00
_cell.angle_gamma   90.00
#
_symmetry.space_group_name_H-M   'P 1'
#
loop_
_entity.id
_entity.type
_entity.pdbx_description
1 polymer ?
#
loop_
_entity_poly.entity_id
_entity_poly.type
_entity_poly.pdbx_seq_one_letter_code
_entity_poly.pdbx_strand_id
1 'polypeptide(L)' 'DNARKYIGSTVEVLVTSVLQTTTGRMIFTRLKEDVEKEENVRTGGAPRAV' A
#
# COMPACT_ATOMS: atom_id res chain seq x y z
N ASP A 1 7.54 4.41 -10.69
CA ASP A 1 6.55 5.30 -11.33
C ASP A 1 5.08 5.09 -10.95
N ASN A 2 4.67 3.98 -10.34
CA ASN A 2 3.24 3.70 -10.08
C ASN A 2 2.50 4.72 -9.19
N ALA A 3 3.19 5.42 -8.29
CA ALA A 3 2.56 6.42 -7.41
C ALA A 3 2.36 7.80 -8.10
N ARG A 4 3.10 8.09 -9.19
CA ARG A 4 3.05 9.41 -9.84
C ARG A 4 1.69 9.74 -10.45
N LYS A 5 0.95 8.73 -10.92
CA LYS A 5 -0.40 8.90 -11.50
C LYS A 5 -1.46 9.40 -10.49
N TYR A 6 -1.18 9.32 -9.19
CA TYR A 6 -2.10 9.75 -8.14
C TYR A 6 -1.79 11.17 -7.63
N ILE A 7 -0.75 11.83 -8.16
CA ILE A 7 -0.42 13.21 -7.78
C ILE A 7 -1.55 14.14 -8.24
N GLY A 8 -2.10 14.92 -7.30
CA GLY A 8 -3.22 15.83 -7.55
C GLY A 8 -4.61 15.22 -7.34
N SER A 9 -4.68 13.91 -7.05
CA SER A 9 -5.92 13.20 -6.76
C SER A 9 -6.05 12.91 -5.27
N THR A 10 -7.29 12.85 -4.76
CA THR A 10 -7.57 12.39 -3.40
C THR A 10 -7.72 10.87 -3.41
N VAL A 11 -6.94 10.15 -2.60
CA VAL A 11 -6.93 8.68 -2.56
C VAL A 11 -6.93 8.21 -1.10
N GLU A 12 -7.65 7.13 -0.82
CA GLU A 12 -7.62 6.48 0.49
C GLU A 12 -6.35 5.64 0.68
N VAL A 13 -5.65 5.86 1.80
CA VAL A 13 -4.39 5.19 2.11
C VAL A 13 -4.36 4.75 3.56
N LEU A 14 -3.58 3.70 3.83
CA LEU A 14 -3.32 3.20 5.18
C LEU A 14 -1.94 3.67 5.64
N VAL A 15 -1.88 4.42 6.75
CA VAL A 15 -0.61 4.89 7.33
C VAL A 15 0.07 3.74 8.06
N THR A 16 1.30 3.41 7.65
CA THR A 16 2.06 2.30 8.24
C THR A 16 3.12 2.79 9.21
N SER A 17 3.71 3.97 8.96
CA SER A 17 4.73 4.54 9.83
C SER A 17 4.88 6.04 9.63
N VAL A 18 5.40 6.70 10.65
CA VAL A 18 5.72 8.14 10.62
C VAL A 18 7.16 8.30 11.09
N LEU A 19 7.95 9.01 10.30
CA LEU A 19 9.32 9.39 10.64
C LEU A 19 9.35 10.89 10.92
N GLN A 20 9.86 11.27 12.08
CA GLN A 20 10.10 12.67 12.38
C GLN A 20 11.37 13.12 11.64
N THR A 21 11.27 14.21 10.90
CA THR A 21 12.38 14.86 10.21
C THR A 21 12.61 16.23 10.83
N THR A 22 13.76 16.83 10.58
CA THR A 22 14.12 18.15 11.12
C THR A 22 13.10 19.24 10.77
N THR A 23 12.48 19.15 9.59
CA THR A 23 11.49 20.12 9.10
C THR A 23 10.04 19.65 9.29
N GLY A 24 9.80 18.45 9.81
CA GLY A 24 8.43 17.98 10.03
C GLY A 24 8.25 16.48 10.22
N ARG A 25 7.21 15.93 9.58
CA ARG A 25 6.84 14.52 9.66
C ARG A 25 6.79 13.95 8.25
N MET A 26 7.62 12.95 8.00
CA MET A 26 7.51 12.12 6.81
C MET A 26 6.55 10.97 7.13
N ILE A 27 5.50 10.82 6.34
CA ILE A 27 4.47 9.79 6.56
C ILE A 27 4.63 8.75 5.47
N PHE A 28 4.69 7.48 5.88
CA PHE A 28 4.72 6.34 4.97
C PHE A 28 3.36 5.66 4.98
N THR A 29 2.84 5.43 3.79
CA THR A 29 1.49 4.90 3.58
C THR A 29 1.50 3.81 2.51
N ARG A 30 0.54 2.91 2.57
CA ARG A 30 0.20 1.99 1.48
C ARG A 30 -1.14 2.37 0.86
N LEU A 31 -1.28 2.24 -0.45
CA LEU A 31 -2.56 2.41 -1.12
C LEU A 31 -3.46 1.23 -0.77
N LYS A 32 -4.74 1.50 -0.48
CA LYS A 32 -5.70 0.45 -0.13
C LYS A 32 -5.86 -0.58 -1.26
N GLU A 33 -5.87 -0.10 -2.51
CA GLU A 33 -5.91 -0.95 -3.72
C GLU A 33 -4.73 -1.94 -3.81
N ASP A 34 -3.54 -1.54 -3.34
CA ASP A 34 -2.36 -2.40 -3.40
C ASP A 34 -2.42 -3.48 -2.31
N VAL A 35 -3.01 -3.17 -1.16
CA VAL A 35 -3.24 -4.15 -0.07
C VAL A 35 -4.20 -5.25 -0.54
N GLU A 36 -5.30 -4.88 -1.20
CA GLU A 36 -6.30 -5.84 -1.70
C GLU A 36 -5.75 -6.71 -2.85
N LYS A 37 -4.93 -6.13 -3.73
CA LYS A 37 -4.28 -6.88 -4.81
C LYS A 37 -3.25 -7.88 -4.29
N GLU A 38 -2.47 -7.53 -3.26
CA GLU A 38 -1.53 -8.46 -2.63
C GLU A 38 -2.23 -9.62 -1.91
N GLU A 39 -3.40 -9.38 -1.33
CA GLU A 39 -4.18 -10.40 -0.62
C GLU A 39 -4.77 -11.45 -1.58
N ASN A 40 -5.26 -11.03 -2.74
CA ASN A 40 -5.79 -11.95 -3.76
C ASN A 40 -4.71 -12.85 -4.39
N VAL A 41 -3.43 -12.41 -4.39
CA VAL A 41 -2.31 -13.20 -4.91
C VAL A 41 -1.88 -14.29 -3.93
N ARG A 42 -2.03 -14.08 -2.61
CA ARG A 42 -1.62 -15.05 -1.59
C ARG A 42 -2.60 -16.21 -1.40
N THR A 43 -3.88 -16.01 -1.74
CA THR A 43 -4.92 -17.04 -1.58
C THR A 43 -5.08 -17.95 -2.81
N GLY A 44 -4.31 -17.72 -3.89
CA GLY A 44 -4.39 -18.47 -5.15
C GLY A 44 -3.43 -19.65 -5.33
N GLY A 45 -2.77 -20.13 -4.27
CA GLY A 45 -1.71 -21.15 -4.36
C GLY A 45 -2.02 -22.47 -3.67
N ALA A 46 -2.56 -23.42 -4.44
CA ALA A 46 -2.65 -24.88 -4.21
C ALA A 46 -3.82 -25.42 -3.35
N PRO A 47 -4.76 -26.20 -3.93
CA PRO A 47 -5.29 -27.34 -3.21
C PRO A 47 -4.18 -28.41 -3.15
N ARG A 48 -3.80 -28.82 -1.94
CA ARG A 48 -3.02 -30.07 -1.78
C ARG A 48 -3.89 -31.20 -2.33
N ALA A 49 -3.46 -31.80 -3.44
CA ALA A 49 -3.96 -33.10 -3.87
C ALA A 49 -3.68 -34.11 -2.74
N VAL A 50 -4.76 -34.69 -2.22
CA VAL A 50 -4.76 -35.91 -1.39
C VAL A 50 -5.39 -37.03 -2.19
#